data_AF-R7W0D7-F1
#
_entry.id   AF-R7W0D7-F1
#
_cell.length_a   1.000
_cell.length_b   1.000
_cell.length_c   1.000
_cell.angle_alpha   90.00
_cell.angle_beta   90.00
_cell.angle_gamma   90.00
#
_symmetry.space_group_name_H-M   'P 1'
#
loop_
_entity.id
_entity.type
_entity.pdbx_description
1 polymer ?
#
loop_
_entity_poly.entity_id
_entity_poly.type
_entity_poly.pdbx_seq_one_letter_code
_entity_poly.pdbx_strand_id
1 'polypeptide(L)'
;MATILPCTQSTNAHPHFHQRPHYGHLLHPNARSTRRITISTTPWTTASTSPTVPRHESPFLPGIFPPLAATATATPMRVHAARLLVPAPPTPRRHATLRFAVSAAATSANVNQADKQAVIVGGGLAGLAAATHLAALSVPSTLLEASDRVAGRVATDEVDGYLLDRGFQIFLTAYPECQRLLDFQALRLQPFFPGALVYLGAGEGGAPFHLLSDPFRFPIRSLSSVFSPVGTLPDKLLVGITRLRAAATPDDVILSSPETTTARHLEKLGFSPSIVERFLRPFLAGIFFDPALDQQRPNSKGDNQGNEDTVCLYFSADRAAVQEPVLLLNGSGKGIVNNMFFATNVAPSYAPAGKVLVSVSLVGSFAGREDAELTGEVVRELGGWFGAGEVASWAHLRTYRIGFAQPDQTPPTEPAGRDPRAGDGVYVCGDHWCSATFDGAMVSGRRAAEALAKDGGLSQSLS
;
A
#
# COMPACT_ATOMS: atom_id res chain seq x y z
N MET A 1 -10.29 -2.26 2.45
CA MET A 1 -10.25 -2.67 1.03
C MET A 1 -8.80 -2.75 0.61
N ALA A 2 -8.43 -3.62 -0.33
CA ALA A 2 -7.06 -3.65 -0.87
C ALA A 2 -6.93 -2.58 -1.96
N THR A 3 -5.98 -1.66 -1.79
CA THR A 3 -5.75 -0.53 -2.70
C THR A 3 -4.27 -0.25 -2.90
N ILE A 4 -3.90 0.28 -4.08
CA ILE A 4 -2.63 0.97 -4.27
C ILE A 4 -2.76 2.41 -3.73
N LEU A 5 -1.67 2.95 -3.19
CA LEU A 5 -1.47 4.34 -2.81
C LEU A 5 -0.82 5.08 -3.99
N PRO A 6 -1.58 5.65 -4.96
CA PRO A 6 -0.95 6.30 -6.09
C PRO A 6 -0.15 7.53 -5.64
N CYS A 7 1.13 7.57 -6.02
CA CYS A 7 1.97 8.74 -5.77
C CYS A 7 1.36 9.97 -6.45
N THR A 8 0.80 10.89 -5.67
CA THR A 8 0.28 12.15 -6.20
C THR A 8 1.44 13.09 -6.48
N GLN A 9 1.74 13.32 -7.77
CA GLN A 9 2.68 14.36 -8.19
C GLN A 9 2.23 15.72 -7.66
N SER A 10 2.86 16.16 -6.57
CA SER A 10 2.79 17.53 -6.10
C SER A 10 3.51 18.40 -7.13
N THR A 11 2.78 19.32 -7.77
CA THR A 11 3.32 20.22 -8.80
C THR A 11 4.16 21.34 -8.19
N ASN A 12 5.22 20.96 -7.46
CA ASN A 12 6.28 21.87 -7.06
C ASN A 12 7.22 22.08 -8.25
N ALA A 13 7.26 23.30 -8.78
CA ALA A 13 8.14 23.64 -9.88
C ALA A 13 9.61 23.46 -9.48
N HIS A 14 10.34 22.59 -10.19
CA HIS A 14 11.78 22.45 -10.00
C HIS A 14 12.49 23.77 -10.39
N PRO A 15 13.27 24.40 -9.50
CA PRO A 15 14.15 25.49 -9.89
C PRO A 15 15.26 24.93 -10.80
N HIS A 16 15.32 25.41 -12.04
CA HIS A 16 16.39 25.04 -12.98
C HIS A 16 17.76 25.53 -12.46
N PHE A 17 18.61 24.60 -12.01
CA PHE A 17 20.01 24.88 -11.71
C PHE A 17 20.91 24.46 -12.88
N HIS A 18 21.49 25.45 -13.56
CA HIS A 18 22.51 25.22 -14.57
C HIS A 18 23.77 24.60 -13.96
N GLN A 19 24.14 23.41 -14.41
CA GLN A 19 25.50 22.90 -14.22
C GLN A 19 26.45 23.57 -15.22
N ARG A 20 27.68 23.87 -14.79
CA ARG A 20 28.84 24.06 -15.66
C ARG A 20 29.91 23.03 -15.27
N PRO A 21 30.60 22.40 -16.24
CA PRO A 21 31.57 21.36 -15.95
C PRO A 21 32.94 21.94 -15.54
N HIS A 22 33.56 21.33 -14.54
CA HIS A 22 35.02 21.39 -14.33
C HIS A 22 35.53 19.98 -14.02
N TYR A 23 36.69 19.63 -14.60
CA TYR A 23 37.29 18.30 -14.54
C TYR A 23 38.34 18.19 -13.42
N GLY A 24 38.39 17.02 -12.77
CA GLY A 24 39.60 16.42 -12.20
C GLY A 24 40.09 16.93 -10.83
N HIS A 25 39.98 16.09 -9.80
CA HIS A 25 41.09 15.21 -9.39
C HIS A 25 40.61 14.13 -8.40
N LEU A 26 41.53 13.38 -7.77
CA LEU A 26 41.33 11.99 -7.29
C LEU A 26 41.40 11.82 -5.76
N LEU A 27 40.82 10.70 -5.28
CA LEU A 27 41.05 9.99 -4.00
C LEU A 27 40.63 10.66 -2.66
N HIS A 28 39.49 10.23 -2.09
CA HIS A 28 39.49 9.24 -0.98
C HIS A 28 38.05 8.76 -0.61
N PRO A 29 37.82 7.48 -0.24
CA PRO A 29 36.50 6.99 0.14
C PRO A 29 36.32 6.89 1.68
N ASN A 30 35.70 7.89 2.31
CA ASN A 30 34.80 7.72 3.48
C ASN A 30 34.22 9.06 3.97
N ALA A 31 33.13 9.51 3.35
CA ALA A 31 32.28 10.57 3.89
C ALA A 31 30.84 10.40 3.37
N ARG A 32 29.97 9.71 4.12
CA ARG A 32 28.52 9.75 3.85
C ARG A 32 28.01 11.13 4.23
N SER A 33 27.71 11.96 3.24
CA SER A 33 27.11 13.29 3.42
C SER A 33 25.67 13.15 3.94
N THR A 34 25.49 13.22 5.26
CA THR A 34 24.17 13.33 5.89
C THR A 34 23.53 14.67 5.48
N ARG A 35 22.51 14.62 4.62
CA ARG A 35 21.80 15.82 4.17
C ARG A 35 20.72 16.17 5.18
N ARG A 36 20.84 17.32 5.83
CA ARG A 36 19.88 17.81 6.82
C ARG A 36 18.61 18.34 6.13
N ILE A 37 17.60 17.50 5.97
CA ILE A 37 16.26 17.90 5.50
C ILE A 37 15.51 18.54 6.68
N THR A 38 15.71 19.84 6.92
CA THR A 38 14.99 20.57 7.97
C THR A 38 13.58 20.91 7.52
N ILE A 39 12.60 20.08 7.89
CA ILE A 39 11.18 20.40 7.76
C ILE A 39 10.80 21.33 8.92
N SER A 40 10.66 22.63 8.65
CA SER A 40 10.19 23.62 9.64
C SER A 40 8.68 23.85 9.48
N THR A 41 7.92 23.60 10.54
CA THR A 41 6.46 23.76 10.58
C THR A 41 6.05 25.18 10.99
N THR A 42 6.48 26.20 10.24
CA THR A 42 5.99 27.57 10.41
C THR A 42 4.60 27.76 9.76
N PRO A 43 3.66 28.46 10.42
CA PRO A 43 2.33 28.70 9.87
C PRO A 43 2.37 29.70 8.70
N TRP A 44 1.64 29.38 7.63
CA TRP A 44 1.55 30.24 6.44
C TRP A 44 0.74 31.51 6.71
N THR A 45 1.34 32.68 6.43
CA THR A 45 0.65 33.98 6.41
C THR A 45 0.35 34.40 4.98
N THR A 46 -0.93 34.47 4.62
CA THR A 46 -1.37 34.83 3.26
C THR A 46 -1.53 36.34 3.09
N ALA A 47 -0.62 36.98 2.36
CA ALA A 47 -0.80 38.34 1.88
C ALA A 47 -1.77 38.36 0.68
N SER A 48 -2.92 39.03 0.80
CA SER A 48 -3.94 39.09 -0.24
C SER A 48 -3.70 40.21 -1.24
N THR A 49 -3.41 39.87 -2.49
CA THR A 49 -3.55 40.77 -3.65
C THR A 49 -4.33 40.05 -4.75
N SER A 50 -5.41 40.67 -5.26
CA SER A 50 -6.33 40.06 -6.21
C SER A 50 -6.15 40.64 -7.61
N PRO A 51 -5.87 39.83 -8.65
CA PRO A 51 -5.98 40.25 -10.03
C PRO A 51 -7.41 40.03 -10.56
N THR A 52 -8.00 41.07 -11.15
CA THR A 52 -9.26 40.98 -11.91
C THR A 52 -9.00 40.50 -13.34
N VAL A 53 -9.88 39.64 -13.87
CA VAL A 53 -9.88 39.20 -15.27
C VAL A 53 -11.27 39.44 -15.87
N PRO A 54 -11.39 40.11 -17.04
CA PRO A 54 -12.69 40.44 -17.64
C PRO A 54 -13.32 39.24 -18.38
N ARG A 55 -14.64 39.33 -18.62
CA ARG A 55 -15.38 38.39 -19.49
C ARG A 55 -15.26 38.78 -20.97
N HIS A 56 -15.50 37.82 -21.85
CA HIS A 56 -15.93 38.07 -23.23
C HIS A 56 -17.06 37.10 -23.61
N GLU A 57 -17.99 37.52 -24.47
CA GLU A 57 -19.24 36.80 -24.72
C GLU A 57 -19.43 36.42 -26.20
N SER A 58 -19.93 35.20 -26.43
CA SER A 58 -20.81 34.82 -27.58
C SER A 58 -20.17 34.82 -29.00
N PRO A 59 -20.85 34.38 -30.08
CA PRO A 59 -22.24 33.88 -30.17
C PRO A 59 -22.48 32.52 -30.87
N PHE A 60 -23.75 32.12 -30.89
CA PHE A 60 -24.35 30.96 -31.59
C PHE A 60 -24.52 31.18 -33.12
N LEU A 61 -24.84 30.12 -33.88
CA LEU A 61 -26.07 29.92 -34.69
C LEU A 61 -26.09 28.49 -35.35
N PRO A 62 -27.19 27.96 -35.94
CA PRO A 62 -27.55 26.54 -35.82
C PRO A 62 -28.06 25.79 -37.10
N GLY A 63 -28.41 24.50 -36.95
CA GLY A 63 -29.29 23.71 -37.85
C GLY A 63 -28.77 22.30 -38.19
N ILE A 64 -29.54 21.31 -38.68
CA ILE A 64 -31.01 21.12 -38.85
C ILE A 64 -31.34 19.59 -38.81
N PHE A 65 -32.62 19.28 -38.54
CA PHE A 65 -33.33 17.98 -38.39
C PHE A 65 -33.57 17.18 -39.73
N PRO A 66 -34.24 15.98 -39.82
CA PRO A 66 -34.75 15.01 -38.81
C PRO A 66 -34.43 13.48 -39.13
N PRO A 67 -35.32 12.44 -39.15
CA PRO A 67 -34.99 11.15 -38.50
C PRO A 67 -35.30 9.87 -39.33
N LEU A 68 -35.32 8.70 -38.68
CA LEU A 68 -36.09 7.54 -39.15
C LEU A 68 -36.58 6.71 -37.94
N ALA A 69 -37.80 6.17 -38.01
CA ALA A 69 -38.45 5.42 -36.94
C ALA A 69 -39.10 4.14 -37.49
N ALA A 70 -39.14 3.09 -36.66
CA ALA A 70 -39.90 1.86 -36.93
C ALA A 70 -40.52 1.35 -35.62
N THR A 71 -41.79 0.92 -35.66
CA THR A 71 -42.61 0.66 -34.47
C THR A 71 -43.29 -0.72 -34.50
N ALA A 72 -43.20 -1.45 -33.39
CA ALA A 72 -44.14 -2.52 -32.97
C ALA A 72 -43.99 -2.66 -31.42
N THR A 73 -44.98 -2.45 -30.55
CA THR A 73 -46.22 -3.24 -30.29
C THR A 73 -45.94 -4.72 -29.97
N ALA A 74 -46.32 -5.31 -28.83
CA ALA A 74 -46.97 -4.84 -27.58
C ALA A 74 -46.55 -5.84 -26.44
N THR A 75 -47.05 -5.96 -25.20
CA THR A 75 -48.28 -5.56 -24.46
C THR A 75 -47.95 -5.48 -22.95
N PRO A 76 -48.54 -4.58 -22.12
CA PRO A 76 -48.08 -4.39 -20.73
C PRO A 76 -48.61 -5.44 -19.74
N MET A 77 -47.72 -6.03 -18.95
CA MET A 77 -48.07 -6.85 -17.76
C MET A 77 -47.89 -6.01 -16.49
N ARG A 78 -48.95 -5.89 -15.66
CA ARG A 78 -48.90 -5.15 -14.38
C ARG A 78 -48.14 -5.96 -13.32
N VAL A 79 -47.03 -5.41 -12.82
CA VAL A 79 -46.44 -5.78 -11.53
C VAL A 79 -46.45 -4.54 -10.62
N HIS A 80 -46.75 -4.71 -9.34
CA HIS A 80 -46.88 -3.59 -8.41
C HIS A 80 -45.51 -3.01 -8.05
N ALA A 81 -45.19 -1.82 -8.59
CA ALA A 81 -44.06 -1.04 -8.11
C ALA A 81 -44.37 -0.47 -6.72
N ALA A 82 -43.84 -1.10 -5.68
CA ALA A 82 -43.85 -0.54 -4.33
C ALA A 82 -43.07 0.78 -4.33
N ARG A 83 -43.79 1.90 -4.19
CA ARG A 83 -43.24 3.25 -4.31
C ARG A 83 -42.45 3.62 -3.05
N LEU A 84 -41.23 3.11 -2.90
CA LEU A 84 -40.29 3.63 -1.90
C LEU A 84 -40.15 5.15 -2.11
N LEU A 85 -40.39 5.91 -1.05
CA LEU A 85 -40.06 7.32 -1.04
C LEU A 85 -38.54 7.44 -1.00
N VAL A 86 -37.95 7.87 -2.12
CA VAL A 86 -36.60 8.46 -2.09
C VAL A 86 -36.72 9.80 -1.37
N PRO A 87 -36.09 10.00 -0.19
CA PRO A 87 -36.05 11.32 0.42
C PRO A 87 -35.27 12.27 -0.49
N ALA A 88 -35.80 13.48 -0.70
CA ALA A 88 -35.11 14.49 -1.49
C ALA A 88 -33.73 14.81 -0.88
N PRO A 89 -32.69 15.09 -1.69
CA PRO A 89 -31.38 15.44 -1.18
C PRO A 89 -31.48 16.71 -0.31
N PRO A 90 -30.80 16.76 0.85
CA PRO A 90 -30.83 17.94 1.69
C PRO A 90 -30.25 19.14 0.94
N THR A 91 -31.00 20.23 0.87
CA THR A 91 -30.53 21.50 0.29
C THR A 91 -29.27 21.98 1.03
N PRO A 92 -28.29 22.58 0.33
CA PRO A 92 -27.02 22.98 0.92
C PRO A 92 -27.23 24.05 2.00
N ARG A 93 -27.16 23.63 3.27
CA ARG A 93 -27.08 24.56 4.39
C ARG A 93 -25.78 25.36 4.23
N ARG A 94 -25.88 26.69 4.25
CA ARG A 94 -24.71 27.57 4.26
C ARG A 94 -23.88 27.24 5.51
N HIS A 95 -22.71 26.62 5.33
CA HIS A 95 -21.77 26.43 6.42
C HIS A 95 -21.28 27.80 6.89
N ALA A 96 -21.64 28.17 8.12
CA ALA A 96 -21.07 29.34 8.76
C ALA A 96 -19.56 29.13 8.90
N THR A 97 -18.76 30.12 8.49
CA THR A 97 -17.30 30.04 8.54
C THR A 97 -16.83 30.08 9.99
N LEU A 98 -16.63 28.90 10.59
CA LEU A 98 -16.11 28.73 11.94
C LEU A 98 -14.62 29.12 11.99
N ARG A 99 -14.38 30.43 12.00
CA ARG A 99 -13.05 31.01 12.25
C ARG A 99 -12.68 30.76 13.71
N PHE A 100 -11.81 29.80 13.95
CA PHE A 100 -11.08 29.71 15.21
C PHE A 100 -10.14 30.91 15.32
N ALA A 101 -10.63 32.00 15.91
CA ALA A 101 -9.80 33.10 16.37
C ALA A 101 -9.04 32.61 17.62
N VAL A 102 -7.79 32.20 17.45
CA VAL A 102 -6.89 31.89 18.57
C VAL A 102 -6.60 33.20 19.31
N SER A 103 -7.36 33.44 20.38
CA SER A 103 -7.10 34.53 21.30
C SER A 103 -5.80 34.25 22.04
N ALA A 104 -4.76 35.05 21.78
CA ALA A 104 -3.45 34.91 22.39
C ALA A 104 -3.46 35.40 23.85
N ALA A 105 -4.16 34.66 24.72
CA ALA A 105 -4.05 34.80 26.16
C ALA A 105 -2.67 34.27 26.61
N ALA A 106 -1.68 35.16 26.64
CA ALA A 106 -0.31 34.87 27.03
C ALA A 106 -0.19 34.62 28.54
N THR A 107 -0.69 33.49 29.01
CA THR A 107 -0.39 32.97 30.35
C THR A 107 1.06 32.52 30.37
N SER A 108 1.88 33.08 31.27
CA SER A 108 3.32 32.81 31.34
C SER A 108 3.62 31.35 31.69
N ALA A 109 3.82 30.51 30.67
CA ALA A 109 4.39 29.18 30.81
C ALA A 109 5.83 29.26 31.32
N ASN A 110 6.25 28.27 32.10
CA ASN A 110 7.50 28.33 32.86
C ASN A 110 8.72 28.15 31.93
N VAL A 111 9.70 29.05 32.01
CA VAL A 111 10.79 29.18 31.01
C VAL A 111 11.62 27.89 30.85
N ASN A 112 11.71 27.07 31.90
CA ASN A 112 12.44 25.79 31.90
C ASN A 112 11.85 24.69 30.99
N GLN A 113 10.74 24.94 30.29
CA GLN A 113 10.10 23.95 29.40
C GLN A 113 10.43 24.15 27.90
N ALA A 114 11.09 25.24 27.52
CA ALA A 114 11.30 25.63 26.11
C ALA A 114 12.38 24.82 25.37
N ASP A 115 13.40 24.32 26.06
CA ASP A 115 14.62 23.75 25.42
C ASP A 115 14.55 22.23 25.15
N LYS A 116 13.46 21.53 25.50
CA LYS A 116 13.31 20.09 25.24
C LYS A 116 12.95 19.79 23.78
N GLN A 117 13.91 19.96 22.88
CA GLN A 117 13.77 19.53 21.48
C GLN A 117 13.85 18.00 21.36
N ALA A 118 12.82 17.39 20.77
CA ALA A 118 12.83 15.98 20.40
C ALA A 118 13.64 15.75 19.10
N VAL A 119 14.29 14.60 18.98
CA VAL A 119 14.98 14.18 17.75
C VAL A 119 14.40 12.86 17.28
N ILE A 120 13.96 12.81 16.02
CA ILE A 120 13.33 11.65 15.39
C ILE A 120 14.30 11.13 14.34
N VAL A 121 14.63 9.84 14.37
CA VAL A 121 15.56 9.21 13.42
C VAL A 121 14.77 8.25 12.53
N GLY A 122 14.80 8.50 11.22
CA GLY A 122 14.06 7.76 10.20
C GLY A 122 12.81 8.51 9.69
N GLY A 123 12.79 8.83 8.41
CA GLY A 123 11.68 9.46 7.69
C GLY A 123 10.64 8.48 7.14
N GLY A 124 10.58 7.25 7.66
CA GLY A 124 9.53 6.28 7.35
C GLY A 124 8.20 6.58 8.07
N LEU A 125 7.16 5.78 7.81
CA LEU A 125 5.81 5.97 8.37
C LEU A 125 5.79 6.20 9.90
N ALA A 126 6.56 5.44 10.66
CA ALA A 126 6.61 5.56 12.12
C ALA A 126 7.19 6.91 12.58
N GLY A 127 8.30 7.36 11.99
CA GLY A 127 8.90 8.66 12.30
C GLY A 127 8.07 9.85 11.81
N LEU A 128 7.40 9.71 10.66
CA LEU A 128 6.45 10.73 10.16
C LEU A 128 5.20 10.83 11.04
N ALA A 129 4.67 9.71 11.53
CA ALA A 129 3.60 9.71 12.53
C ALA A 129 4.06 10.34 13.84
N ALA A 130 5.22 9.95 14.37
CA ALA A 130 5.80 10.55 15.58
C ALA A 130 5.99 12.06 15.44
N ALA A 131 6.49 12.55 14.29
CA ALA A 131 6.62 13.98 14.00
C ALA A 131 5.26 14.70 13.97
N THR A 132 4.25 14.09 13.33
CA THR A 132 2.89 14.63 13.26
C THR A 132 2.26 14.73 14.66
N HIS A 133 2.49 13.74 15.51
CA HIS A 133 2.01 13.72 16.90
C HIS A 133 2.73 14.71 17.81
N LEU A 134 4.06 14.79 17.74
CA LEU A 134 4.82 15.78 18.50
C LEU A 134 4.44 17.20 18.09
N ALA A 135 4.22 17.46 16.79
CA ALA A 135 3.70 18.74 16.30
C ALA A 135 2.28 19.04 16.82
N ALA A 136 1.37 18.06 16.85
CA ALA A 136 0.04 18.21 17.43
C ALA A 136 0.06 18.50 18.95
N LEU A 137 1.05 17.94 19.66
CA LEU A 137 1.32 18.20 21.08
C LEU A 137 2.18 19.46 21.31
N SER A 138 2.45 20.26 20.27
CA SER A 138 3.31 21.46 20.30
C SER A 138 4.74 21.24 20.82
N VAL A 139 5.25 20.00 20.74
CA VAL A 139 6.62 19.64 21.14
C VAL A 139 7.58 19.90 19.97
N PRO A 140 8.58 20.80 20.10
CA PRO A 140 9.53 21.07 19.04
C PRO A 140 10.34 19.81 18.70
N SER A 141 10.36 19.40 17.43
CA SER A 141 11.08 18.20 16.98
C SER A 141 11.93 18.44 15.73
N THR A 142 13.06 17.75 15.62
CA THR A 142 13.85 17.64 14.38
C THR A 142 13.78 16.20 13.87
N LEU A 143 13.32 16.00 12.63
CA LEU A 143 13.41 14.72 11.95
C LEU A 143 14.72 14.62 11.15
N LEU A 144 15.39 13.47 11.27
CA LEU A 144 16.63 13.13 10.58
C LEU A 144 16.39 11.89 9.73
N GLU A 145 16.59 12.00 8.41
CA GLU A 145 16.55 10.90 7.45
C GLU A 145 17.95 10.70 6.85
N ALA A 146 18.33 9.45 6.58
CA ALA A 146 19.68 9.10 6.11
C ALA A 146 19.80 9.09 4.57
N SER A 147 18.68 8.90 3.88
CA SER A 147 18.55 9.00 2.42
C SER A 147 18.19 10.42 1.96
N ASP A 148 17.95 10.59 0.67
CA ASP A 148 17.67 11.88 0.03
C ASP A 148 16.21 12.34 0.16
N ARG A 149 15.30 11.47 0.65
CA ARG A 149 13.89 11.80 0.88
C ARG A 149 13.24 10.91 1.95
N VAL A 150 12.06 11.32 2.41
CA VAL A 150 11.21 10.57 3.36
C VAL A 150 10.50 9.37 2.71
N ALA A 151 9.58 8.73 3.43
CA ALA A 151 8.81 7.50 3.10
C ALA A 151 9.57 6.17 3.24
N GLY A 152 10.89 6.13 3.07
CA GLY A 152 11.70 4.92 3.36
C GLY A 152 11.33 3.70 2.51
N ARG A 153 10.77 2.65 3.12
CA ARG A 153 10.28 1.45 2.40
C ARG A 153 9.03 1.71 1.55
N VAL A 154 8.16 2.65 1.93
CA VAL A 154 6.90 2.94 1.21
C VAL A 154 7.06 4.04 0.15
N ALA A 155 8.24 4.11 -0.47
CA ALA A 155 8.61 5.19 -1.36
C ALA A 155 8.55 4.76 -2.83
N THR A 156 7.74 5.46 -3.63
CA THR A 156 7.67 5.35 -5.10
C THR A 156 8.83 6.12 -5.75
N ASP A 157 9.59 5.50 -6.64
CA ASP A 157 10.56 6.18 -7.53
C ASP A 157 9.89 6.42 -8.91
N GLU A 158 10.19 7.54 -9.57
CA GLU A 158 9.82 7.77 -10.98
C GLU A 158 10.98 7.35 -11.90
N VAL A 159 10.70 6.55 -12.94
CA VAL A 159 11.69 6.07 -13.91
C VAL A 159 11.05 6.12 -15.30
N ASP A 160 11.61 6.87 -16.24
CA ASP A 160 11.14 7.01 -17.63
C ASP A 160 9.62 7.30 -17.78
N GLY A 161 9.06 8.05 -16.82
CA GLY A 161 7.63 8.39 -16.75
C GLY A 161 6.71 7.30 -16.18
N TYR A 162 7.28 6.19 -15.69
CA TYR A 162 6.59 5.17 -14.90
C TYR A 162 6.75 5.46 -13.40
N LEU A 163 5.75 5.08 -12.59
CA LEU A 163 5.80 5.15 -11.13
C LEU A 163 6.04 3.76 -10.56
N LEU A 164 7.20 3.55 -9.94
CA LEU A 164 7.64 2.25 -9.43
C LEU A 164 7.70 2.29 -7.90
N ASP A 165 6.75 1.62 -7.25
CA ASP A 165 6.81 1.38 -5.80
C ASP A 165 8.00 0.45 -5.49
N ARG A 166 8.80 0.77 -4.46
CA ARG A 166 10.04 0.02 -4.17
C ARG A 166 9.85 -1.46 -3.83
N GLY A 167 8.61 -1.88 -3.59
CA GLY A 167 8.18 -3.27 -3.47
C GLY A 167 6.67 -3.40 -3.63
N PHE A 168 6.18 -4.63 -3.68
CA PHE A 168 4.75 -4.90 -3.70
C PHE A 168 4.09 -4.47 -2.39
N GLN A 169 3.13 -3.55 -2.48
CA GLN A 169 2.50 -2.93 -1.31
C GLN A 169 0.98 -2.83 -1.53
N ILE A 170 0.22 -3.51 -0.66
CA ILE A 170 -1.24 -3.37 -0.58
C ILE A 170 -1.56 -2.51 0.65
N PHE A 171 -2.18 -1.34 0.43
CA PHE A 171 -2.79 -0.58 1.51
C PHE A 171 -4.15 -1.17 1.87
N LEU A 172 -4.44 -1.31 3.18
CA LEU A 172 -5.74 -1.77 3.68
C LEU A 172 -6.53 -0.61 4.29
N THR A 173 -7.58 -0.17 3.60
CA THR A 173 -8.42 0.99 4.00
C THR A 173 -9.19 0.84 5.34
N ALA A 174 -8.97 -0.25 6.09
CA ALA A 174 -9.60 -0.50 7.39
C ALA A 174 -8.70 -0.13 8.58
N TYR A 175 -7.42 0.14 8.33
CA TYR A 175 -6.41 0.50 9.34
C TYR A 175 -6.79 1.80 10.11
N PRO A 176 -7.06 1.74 11.44
CA PRO A 176 -7.61 2.87 12.18
C PRO A 176 -6.69 4.08 12.35
N GLU A 177 -5.40 3.87 12.66
CA GLU A 177 -4.44 4.98 12.78
C GLU A 177 -4.14 5.59 11.40
N CYS A 178 -4.16 4.77 10.34
CA CYS A 178 -4.11 5.27 8.97
C CYS A 178 -5.30 6.19 8.64
N GLN A 179 -6.53 5.81 9.00
CA GLN A 179 -7.72 6.66 8.85
C GLN A 179 -7.65 7.94 9.69
N ARG A 180 -6.92 7.91 10.81
CA ARG A 180 -6.77 9.03 11.75
C ARG A 180 -5.67 10.03 11.36
N LEU A 181 -4.70 9.63 10.53
CA LEU A 181 -3.57 10.45 10.08
C LEU A 181 -3.63 10.87 8.60
N LEU A 182 -4.25 10.07 7.73
CA LEU A 182 -4.12 10.23 6.28
C LEU A 182 -5.43 10.66 5.62
N ASP A 183 -5.36 11.67 4.75
CA ASP A 183 -6.48 12.04 3.87
C ASP A 183 -6.58 11.03 2.70
N PHE A 184 -7.48 10.06 2.85
CA PHE A 184 -7.75 9.05 1.82
C PHE A 184 -8.34 9.63 0.52
N GLN A 185 -8.94 10.84 0.56
CA GLN A 185 -9.45 11.50 -0.65
C GLN A 185 -8.30 12.18 -1.42
N ALA A 186 -7.40 12.86 -0.71
CA ALA A 186 -6.16 13.39 -1.30
C ALA A 186 -5.27 12.29 -1.87
N LEU A 187 -5.16 11.14 -1.18
CA LEU A 187 -4.42 9.96 -1.63
C LEU A 187 -5.06 9.21 -2.82
N ARG A 188 -6.31 9.51 -3.19
CA ARG A 188 -7.01 8.94 -4.37
C ARG A 188 -6.87 7.41 -4.51
N LEU A 189 -7.01 6.68 -3.41
CA LEU A 189 -6.73 5.24 -3.30
C LEU A 189 -7.38 4.42 -4.44
N GLN A 190 -6.58 3.63 -5.15
CA GLN A 190 -7.06 2.85 -6.31
C GLN A 190 -7.29 1.38 -5.94
N PRO A 191 -8.51 0.83 -6.09
CA PRO A 191 -8.86 -0.49 -5.59
C PRO A 191 -8.41 -1.64 -6.49
N PHE A 192 -7.84 -2.68 -5.88
CA PHE A 192 -7.77 -4.01 -6.49
C PHE A 192 -9.17 -4.64 -6.57
N PHE A 193 -9.40 -5.46 -7.60
CA PHE A 193 -10.50 -6.41 -7.63
C PHE A 193 -10.39 -7.38 -6.45
N PRO A 194 -11.48 -7.68 -5.70
CA PRO A 194 -11.43 -8.55 -4.52
C PRO A 194 -11.39 -10.04 -4.91
N GLY A 195 -10.22 -10.47 -5.37
CA GLY A 195 -9.91 -11.84 -5.77
C GLY A 195 -8.49 -11.94 -6.31
N ALA A 196 -8.11 -13.13 -6.78
CA ALA A 196 -6.86 -13.38 -7.47
C ALA A 196 -7.07 -14.33 -8.67
N LEU A 197 -6.24 -14.16 -9.71
CA LEU A 197 -6.09 -15.14 -10.78
C LEU A 197 -4.94 -16.08 -10.42
N VAL A 198 -5.25 -17.34 -10.13
CA VAL A 198 -4.25 -18.35 -9.80
C VAL A 198 -3.79 -19.04 -11.08
N TYR A 199 -2.50 -18.94 -11.39
CA TYR A 199 -1.84 -19.71 -12.44
C TYR A 199 -1.56 -21.14 -11.95
N LEU A 200 -2.05 -22.16 -12.66
CA LEU A 200 -1.77 -23.58 -12.35
C LEU A 200 -0.93 -24.30 -13.42
N GLY A 201 -0.51 -23.59 -14.46
CA GLY A 201 0.16 -24.17 -15.63
C GLY A 201 -0.77 -24.32 -16.84
N ALA A 202 -0.20 -24.25 -18.04
CA ALA A 202 -0.88 -24.61 -19.28
C ALA A 202 -1.03 -26.15 -19.37
N GLY A 203 -2.14 -26.67 -18.83
CA GLY A 203 -2.54 -28.07 -19.03
C GLY A 203 -3.07 -28.31 -20.45
N GLU A 204 -3.08 -29.57 -20.88
CA GLU A 204 -3.56 -29.96 -22.22
C GLU A 204 -5.03 -29.55 -22.43
N GLY A 205 -5.25 -28.47 -23.21
CA GLY A 205 -6.57 -27.92 -23.51
C GLY A 205 -7.19 -27.04 -22.41
N GLY A 206 -6.50 -26.75 -21.31
CA GLY A 206 -7.01 -25.95 -20.20
C GLY A 206 -6.63 -24.45 -20.26
N ALA A 207 -7.51 -23.58 -19.77
CA ALA A 207 -7.14 -22.18 -19.50
C ALA A 207 -6.18 -22.13 -18.28
N PRO A 208 -5.00 -21.49 -18.38
CA PRO A 208 -3.94 -21.61 -17.37
C PRO A 208 -4.19 -20.81 -16.08
N PHE A 209 -5.11 -19.84 -16.12
CA PHE A 209 -5.51 -19.01 -14.98
C PHE A 209 -6.92 -19.34 -14.51
N HIS A 210 -7.11 -19.41 -13.19
CA HIS A 210 -8.42 -19.60 -12.58
C HIS A 210 -8.72 -18.53 -11.54
N LEU A 211 -9.87 -17.87 -11.66
CA LEU A 211 -10.31 -16.86 -10.71
C LEU A 211 -10.75 -17.50 -9.38
N LEU A 212 -10.20 -17.00 -8.29
CA LEU A 212 -10.77 -17.13 -6.94
C LEU A 212 -11.20 -15.73 -6.48
N SER A 213 -12.45 -15.57 -6.06
CA SER A 213 -13.06 -14.26 -5.78
C SER A 213 -14.05 -14.32 -4.62
N ASP A 214 -14.29 -13.20 -3.94
CA ASP A 214 -15.26 -13.12 -2.84
C ASP A 214 -16.71 -13.23 -3.38
N PRO A 215 -17.43 -14.35 -3.13
CA PRO A 215 -18.76 -14.56 -3.69
C PRO A 215 -19.82 -13.65 -3.05
N PHE A 216 -19.56 -13.08 -1.88
CA PHE A 216 -20.45 -12.10 -1.23
C PHE A 216 -20.30 -10.70 -1.84
N ARG A 217 -19.24 -10.44 -2.62
CA ARG A 217 -19.02 -9.18 -3.34
C ARG A 217 -19.33 -9.26 -4.83
N PHE A 218 -19.09 -10.40 -5.48
CA PHE A 218 -19.30 -10.56 -6.92
C PHE A 218 -20.05 -11.86 -7.30
N PRO A 219 -21.27 -12.09 -6.77
CA PRO A 219 -21.96 -13.38 -6.86
C PRO A 219 -22.12 -13.94 -8.28
N ILE A 220 -22.34 -13.07 -9.29
CA ILE A 220 -22.48 -13.50 -10.69
C ILE A 220 -21.13 -13.94 -11.30
N ARG A 221 -20.01 -13.24 -11.01
CA ARG A 221 -18.68 -13.61 -11.54
C ARG A 221 -18.07 -14.78 -10.76
N SER A 222 -18.42 -14.99 -9.49
CA SER A 222 -17.88 -16.09 -8.69
C SER A 222 -18.44 -17.48 -9.05
N LEU A 223 -19.44 -17.58 -9.93
CA LEU A 223 -19.93 -18.88 -10.43
C LEU A 223 -18.85 -19.68 -11.18
N SER A 224 -17.93 -19.04 -11.91
CA SER A 224 -16.77 -19.73 -12.50
C SER A 224 -15.77 -20.19 -11.44
N SER A 225 -15.63 -19.44 -10.34
CA SER A 225 -14.79 -19.81 -9.19
C SER A 225 -15.29 -21.08 -8.47
N VAL A 226 -16.57 -21.43 -8.58
CA VAL A 226 -17.11 -22.69 -8.04
C VAL A 226 -16.46 -23.90 -8.72
N PHE A 227 -16.25 -23.85 -10.03
CA PHE A 227 -15.64 -24.93 -10.83
C PHE A 227 -14.11 -24.83 -10.95
N SER A 228 -13.49 -23.80 -10.39
CA SER A 228 -12.03 -23.63 -10.37
C SER A 228 -11.30 -24.80 -9.68
N PRO A 229 -10.27 -25.42 -10.29
CA PRO A 229 -9.48 -26.51 -9.69
C PRO A 229 -8.45 -26.06 -8.63
N VAL A 230 -8.46 -24.78 -8.24
CA VAL A 230 -7.59 -24.23 -7.17
C VAL A 230 -7.86 -24.89 -5.80
N GLY A 231 -9.08 -25.32 -5.55
CA GLY A 231 -9.47 -25.99 -4.29
C GLY A 231 -10.82 -26.70 -4.40
N THR A 232 -11.14 -27.50 -3.40
CA THR A 232 -12.38 -28.30 -3.35
C THR A 232 -13.62 -27.44 -3.11
N LEU A 233 -14.83 -28.03 -3.22
CA LEU A 233 -16.07 -27.34 -2.85
C LEU A 233 -16.15 -27.04 -1.34
N PRO A 234 -15.79 -27.97 -0.42
CA PRO A 234 -15.61 -27.65 1.00
C PRO A 234 -14.67 -26.47 1.27
N ASP A 235 -13.53 -26.37 0.58
CA ASP A 235 -12.58 -25.25 0.77
C ASP A 235 -13.23 -23.90 0.49
N LYS A 236 -14.05 -23.80 -0.56
CA LYS A 236 -14.74 -22.56 -0.95
C LYS A 236 -15.80 -22.16 0.08
N LEU A 237 -16.47 -23.14 0.71
CA LEU A 237 -17.35 -22.91 1.86
C LEU A 237 -16.56 -22.49 3.11
N LEU A 238 -15.40 -23.11 3.37
CA LEU A 238 -14.52 -22.74 4.49
C LEU A 238 -13.94 -21.32 4.35
N VAL A 239 -13.59 -20.88 3.14
CA VAL A 239 -13.23 -19.47 2.87
C VAL A 239 -14.39 -18.56 3.27
N GLY A 240 -15.62 -18.86 2.85
CA GLY A 240 -16.81 -18.08 3.20
C GLY A 240 -17.09 -18.04 4.70
N ILE A 241 -17.05 -19.18 5.39
CA ILE A 241 -17.28 -19.28 6.84
C ILE A 241 -16.19 -18.55 7.62
N THR A 242 -14.91 -18.73 7.25
CA THR A 242 -13.78 -18.05 7.90
C THR A 242 -13.85 -16.54 7.67
N ARG A 243 -14.21 -16.10 6.47
CA ARG A 243 -14.44 -14.69 6.12
C ARG A 243 -15.55 -14.05 6.94
N LEU A 244 -16.65 -14.77 7.19
CA LEU A 244 -17.77 -14.33 8.02
C LEU A 244 -17.42 -14.30 9.51
N ARG A 245 -16.70 -15.31 10.03
CA ARG A 245 -16.19 -15.32 11.41
C ARG A 245 -15.27 -14.12 11.66
N ALA A 246 -14.28 -13.91 10.80
CA ALA A 246 -13.38 -12.75 10.86
C ALA A 246 -14.07 -11.40 10.63
N ALA A 247 -15.31 -11.37 10.10
CA ALA A 247 -16.12 -10.14 10.03
C ALA A 247 -16.92 -9.86 11.30
N ALA A 248 -17.10 -10.86 12.17
CA ALA A 248 -17.94 -10.81 13.36
C ALA A 248 -17.15 -10.90 14.68
N THR A 249 -15.88 -11.28 14.63
CA THR A 249 -14.96 -11.20 15.78
C THR A 249 -14.37 -9.79 15.89
N PRO A 250 -14.47 -9.11 17.04
CA PRO A 250 -13.82 -7.82 17.28
C PRO A 250 -12.28 -7.89 17.19
N ASP A 251 -11.64 -6.81 16.73
CA ASP A 251 -10.19 -6.77 16.51
C ASP A 251 -9.39 -6.99 17.81
N ASP A 252 -9.86 -6.49 18.95
CA ASP A 252 -9.23 -6.72 20.26
C ASP A 252 -9.23 -8.20 20.65
N VAL A 253 -10.32 -8.92 20.37
CA VAL A 253 -10.44 -10.37 20.60
C VAL A 253 -9.51 -11.16 19.66
N ILE A 254 -9.32 -10.70 18.42
CA ILE A 254 -8.34 -11.29 17.49
C ILE A 254 -6.91 -11.07 18.00
N LEU A 255 -6.56 -9.84 18.38
CA LEU A 255 -5.21 -9.43 18.79
C LEU A 255 -4.82 -9.95 20.18
N SER A 256 -5.78 -10.32 21.03
CA SER A 256 -5.54 -10.97 22.33
C SER A 256 -5.70 -12.50 22.30
N SER A 257 -5.99 -13.11 21.14
CA SER A 257 -6.13 -14.56 21.02
C SER A 257 -4.75 -15.27 21.10
N PRO A 258 -4.67 -16.50 21.64
CA PRO A 258 -3.42 -17.25 21.67
C PRO A 258 -2.83 -17.47 20.27
N GLU A 259 -1.59 -17.01 20.08
CA GLU A 259 -0.91 -17.06 18.79
C GLU A 259 -0.57 -18.50 18.35
N THR A 260 -0.49 -18.72 17.04
CA THR A 260 -0.16 -20.01 16.42
C THR A 260 0.40 -19.78 15.02
N THR A 261 1.20 -20.71 14.52
CA THR A 261 1.70 -20.69 13.13
C THR A 261 0.55 -20.75 12.13
N THR A 262 0.76 -20.15 10.95
CA THR A 262 -0.27 -20.04 9.91
C THR A 262 -0.68 -21.39 9.36
N ALA A 263 0.28 -22.28 9.08
CA ALA A 263 0.02 -23.65 8.65
C ALA A 263 -0.91 -24.39 9.61
N ARG A 264 -0.57 -24.40 10.91
CA ARG A 264 -1.37 -25.05 11.96
C ARG A 264 -2.76 -24.45 12.12
N HIS A 265 -2.93 -23.15 11.84
CA HIS A 265 -4.25 -22.52 11.83
C HIS A 265 -5.10 -22.99 10.64
N LEU A 266 -4.52 -23.08 9.44
CA LEU A 266 -5.21 -23.53 8.23
C LEU A 266 -5.59 -25.03 8.32
N GLU A 267 -4.70 -25.87 8.85
CA GLU A 267 -4.99 -27.28 9.18
C GLU A 267 -6.16 -27.39 10.17
N LYS A 268 -6.15 -26.61 11.26
CA LYS A 268 -7.21 -26.59 12.27
C LYS A 268 -8.56 -26.10 11.72
N LEU A 269 -8.56 -25.28 10.68
CA LEU A 269 -9.77 -24.87 9.95
C LEU A 269 -10.28 -25.95 8.97
N GLY A 270 -9.47 -26.97 8.67
CA GLY A 270 -9.83 -28.08 7.77
C GLY A 270 -9.67 -27.78 6.29
N PHE A 271 -8.85 -26.79 5.91
CA PHE A 271 -8.53 -26.53 4.51
C PHE A 271 -7.74 -27.69 3.89
N SER A 272 -8.06 -28.05 2.65
CA SER A 272 -7.34 -29.10 1.93
C SER A 272 -5.93 -28.65 1.52
N PRO A 273 -4.96 -29.58 1.43
CA PRO A 273 -3.63 -29.26 0.90
C PRO A 273 -3.67 -28.59 -0.49
N SER A 274 -4.71 -28.86 -1.30
CA SER A 274 -4.84 -28.27 -2.62
C SER A 274 -5.03 -26.74 -2.59
N ILE A 275 -5.91 -26.20 -1.74
CA ILE A 275 -6.08 -24.74 -1.62
C ILE A 275 -4.94 -24.09 -0.81
N VAL A 276 -4.35 -24.85 0.13
CA VAL A 276 -3.16 -24.39 0.87
C VAL A 276 -2.01 -24.12 -0.09
N GLU A 277 -1.60 -25.10 -0.89
CA GLU A 277 -0.48 -24.94 -1.83
C GLU A 277 -0.79 -24.01 -3.00
N ARG A 278 -2.00 -24.09 -3.58
CA ARG A 278 -2.32 -23.37 -4.83
C ARG A 278 -2.72 -21.91 -4.64
N PHE A 279 -3.18 -21.52 -3.45
CA PHE A 279 -3.68 -20.17 -3.22
C PHE A 279 -3.18 -19.56 -1.92
N LEU A 280 -3.40 -20.24 -0.78
CA LEU A 280 -3.11 -19.63 0.52
C LEU A 280 -1.60 -19.41 0.70
N ARG A 281 -0.75 -20.38 0.34
CA ARG A 281 0.71 -20.25 0.39
C ARG A 281 1.24 -19.09 -0.46
N PRO A 282 1.03 -18.99 -1.79
CA PRO A 282 1.54 -17.86 -2.57
C PRO A 282 0.91 -16.50 -2.17
N PHE A 283 -0.36 -16.49 -1.75
CA PHE A 283 -1.00 -15.27 -1.25
C PHE A 283 -0.39 -14.76 0.06
N LEU A 284 -0.21 -15.66 1.05
CA LEU A 284 0.31 -15.32 2.38
C LEU A 284 1.83 -15.07 2.32
N ALA A 285 2.58 -15.82 1.51
CA ALA A 285 3.97 -15.53 1.19
C ALA A 285 4.14 -14.18 0.44
N GLY A 286 3.09 -13.69 -0.22
CA GLY A 286 3.06 -12.35 -0.83
C GLY A 286 2.71 -11.21 0.13
N ILE A 287 2.35 -11.51 1.39
CA ILE A 287 1.86 -10.55 2.41
C ILE A 287 2.71 -10.56 3.68
N PHE A 288 3.30 -11.71 4.02
CA PHE A 288 4.14 -11.92 5.20
C PHE A 288 5.58 -12.31 4.87
N PHE A 289 5.89 -12.47 3.57
CA PHE A 289 7.14 -13.05 3.06
C PHE A 289 7.51 -14.44 3.62
N ASP A 290 6.53 -15.15 4.19
CA ASP A 290 6.66 -16.52 4.69
C ASP A 290 6.20 -17.56 3.63
N PRO A 291 7.12 -18.18 2.86
CA PRO A 291 6.78 -19.28 1.96
C PRO A 291 6.46 -20.60 2.69
N ALA A 292 6.91 -20.77 3.93
CA ALA A 292 6.76 -22.02 4.69
C ALA A 292 5.40 -22.10 5.42
N LEU A 293 4.79 -20.95 5.73
CA LEU A 293 3.62 -20.77 6.60
C LEU A 293 3.88 -21.21 8.05
N ASP A 294 5.14 -21.41 8.42
CA ASP A 294 5.54 -21.91 9.74
C ASP A 294 5.98 -20.80 10.70
N GLN A 295 6.54 -19.69 10.21
CA GLN A 295 7.50 -18.83 10.91
C GLN A 295 8.08 -19.45 12.19
N GLN A 296 8.85 -20.53 11.98
CA GLN A 296 9.71 -21.18 12.97
C GLN A 296 11.03 -21.61 12.32
N ARG A 297 11.80 -20.66 11.74
CA ARG A 297 13.22 -20.96 11.48
C ARG A 297 13.92 -21.22 12.83
N PRO A 298 14.59 -22.37 13.02
CA PRO A 298 15.36 -22.60 14.23
C PRO A 298 16.50 -21.58 14.31
N ASN A 299 16.55 -20.82 15.40
CA ASN A 299 17.48 -19.70 15.57
C ASN A 299 18.94 -20.21 15.68
N SER A 300 19.58 -20.38 14.54
CA SER A 300 20.99 -20.75 14.39
C SER A 300 21.88 -19.57 14.75
N LYS A 301 22.08 -19.38 16.07
CA LYS A 301 22.95 -18.37 16.68
C LYS A 301 24.30 -18.26 15.96
N GLY A 302 24.47 -17.19 15.17
CA GLY A 302 25.72 -16.88 14.49
C GLY A 302 25.54 -15.89 13.35
N ASP A 303 24.54 -16.10 12.50
CA ASP A 303 24.32 -15.32 11.28
C ASP A 303 23.29 -14.19 11.45
N ASN A 304 23.58 -13.05 10.81
CA ASN A 304 22.75 -11.83 10.87
C ASN A 304 21.57 -11.89 9.87
N GLN A 305 20.80 -12.98 9.91
CA GLN A 305 19.85 -13.40 8.87
C GLN A 305 18.43 -13.62 9.43
N GLY A 306 17.94 -12.66 10.23
CA GLY A 306 16.62 -12.69 10.89
C GLY A 306 15.50 -11.93 10.16
N ASN A 307 15.63 -11.71 8.85
CA ASN A 307 14.69 -10.91 8.06
C ASN A 307 14.43 -11.52 6.70
N GLU A 308 13.20 -11.36 6.21
CA GLU A 308 12.87 -11.71 4.83
C GLU A 308 13.24 -10.56 3.88
N ASP A 309 14.09 -10.89 2.91
CA ASP A 309 14.42 -10.06 1.78
C ASP A 309 13.51 -10.43 0.60
N THR A 310 13.10 -9.44 -0.21
CA THR A 310 12.35 -9.72 -1.45
C THR A 310 12.94 -9.00 -2.64
N VAL A 311 12.68 -9.53 -3.83
CA VAL A 311 13.08 -8.94 -5.10
C VAL A 311 11.83 -8.60 -5.90
N CYS A 312 11.70 -7.34 -6.30
CA CYS A 312 10.60 -6.87 -7.13
C CYS A 312 11.14 -6.36 -8.47
N LEU A 313 10.57 -6.83 -9.57
CA LEU A 313 10.97 -6.47 -10.94
C LEU A 313 9.83 -5.73 -11.63
N TYR A 314 10.18 -4.65 -12.34
CA TYR A 314 9.26 -3.85 -13.12
C TYR A 314 9.58 -3.94 -14.62
N PHE A 315 8.53 -4.08 -15.42
CA PHE A 315 8.62 -4.14 -16.88
C PHE A 315 7.61 -3.19 -17.55
N SER A 316 8.00 -2.64 -18.70
CA SER A 316 7.16 -1.91 -19.64
C SER A 316 6.59 -2.87 -20.68
N ALA A 317 5.28 -2.87 -20.86
CA ALA A 317 4.58 -3.56 -21.96
C ALA A 317 3.73 -2.57 -22.78
N ASP A 318 3.47 -2.87 -24.05
CA ASP A 318 2.56 -2.09 -24.91
C ASP A 318 1.07 -2.38 -24.61
N ARG A 319 0.77 -3.50 -23.95
CA ARG A 319 -0.57 -3.93 -23.57
C ARG A 319 -0.55 -4.79 -22.31
N ALA A 320 -1.67 -4.87 -21.62
CA ALA A 320 -1.85 -5.78 -20.49
C ALA A 320 -2.42 -7.12 -20.99
N ALA A 321 -1.74 -8.24 -20.68
CA ALA A 321 -2.21 -9.58 -21.07
C ALA A 321 -3.47 -10.02 -20.30
N VAL A 322 -3.69 -9.44 -19.11
CA VAL A 322 -4.94 -9.48 -18.34
C VAL A 322 -5.47 -8.05 -18.22
N GLN A 323 -6.77 -7.83 -18.34
CA GLN A 323 -7.39 -6.50 -18.33
C GLN A 323 -7.97 -6.11 -16.96
N GLU A 324 -8.29 -7.09 -16.12
CA GLU A 324 -8.74 -6.86 -14.74
C GLU A 324 -7.64 -6.20 -13.86
N PRO A 325 -8.02 -5.33 -12.90
CA PRO A 325 -7.14 -4.80 -11.85
C PRO A 325 -6.97 -5.83 -10.72
N VAL A 326 -6.43 -7.00 -11.04
CA VAL A 326 -6.41 -8.18 -10.17
C VAL A 326 -4.98 -8.67 -9.91
N LEU A 327 -4.75 -9.25 -8.74
CA LEU A 327 -3.49 -9.91 -8.42
C LEU A 327 -3.42 -11.28 -9.10
N LEU A 328 -2.30 -11.60 -9.75
CA LEU A 328 -2.00 -12.92 -10.28
C LEU A 328 -1.07 -13.64 -9.29
N LEU A 329 -1.37 -14.91 -8.99
CA LEU A 329 -0.63 -15.74 -8.03
C LEU A 329 -0.10 -17.00 -8.70
N ASN A 330 1.13 -17.40 -8.36
CA ASN A 330 1.70 -18.66 -8.82
C ASN A 330 1.22 -19.84 -7.94
N GLY A 331 0.12 -20.48 -8.34
CA GLY A 331 -0.37 -21.71 -7.72
C GLY A 331 0.25 -23.00 -8.31
N SER A 332 1.23 -22.89 -9.22
CA SER A 332 1.81 -24.05 -9.91
C SER A 332 2.88 -24.79 -9.09
N GLY A 333 3.37 -24.16 -8.02
CA GLY A 333 4.43 -24.71 -7.16
C GLY A 333 5.81 -24.80 -7.84
N LYS A 334 6.04 -24.01 -8.89
CA LYS A 334 7.26 -24.02 -9.72
C LYS A 334 7.64 -22.62 -10.16
N GLY A 335 8.94 -22.36 -10.29
CA GLY A 335 9.47 -21.06 -10.68
C GLY A 335 9.85 -20.18 -9.49
N ILE A 336 10.16 -18.91 -9.77
CA ILE A 336 10.60 -17.90 -8.80
C ILE A 336 9.59 -16.76 -8.63
N VAL A 337 8.65 -16.59 -9.58
CA VAL A 337 7.58 -15.60 -9.45
C VAL A 337 6.56 -16.09 -8.42
N ASN A 338 6.36 -15.31 -7.36
CA ASN A 338 5.31 -15.57 -6.37
C ASN A 338 3.97 -14.98 -6.83
N ASN A 339 4.01 -13.69 -7.19
CA ASN A 339 2.84 -12.93 -7.62
C ASN A 339 3.23 -11.83 -8.61
N MET A 340 2.26 -11.35 -9.38
CA MET A 340 2.42 -10.19 -10.26
C MET A 340 1.08 -9.48 -10.50
N PHE A 341 1.12 -8.25 -11.01
CA PHE A 341 -0.05 -7.54 -11.50
C PHE A 341 0.34 -6.48 -12.54
N PHE A 342 -0.62 -6.11 -13.38
CA PHE A 342 -0.49 -4.96 -14.28
C PHE A 342 -0.89 -3.70 -13.50
N ALA A 343 0.11 -2.95 -13.03
CA ALA A 343 -0.10 -1.81 -12.13
C ALA A 343 -0.96 -0.71 -12.77
N THR A 344 -0.80 -0.48 -14.08
CA THR A 344 -1.62 0.46 -14.86
C THR A 344 -3.11 0.09 -14.90
N ASN A 345 -3.48 -1.19 -14.80
CA ASN A 345 -4.89 -1.59 -14.72
C ASN A 345 -5.54 -1.10 -13.42
N VAL A 346 -4.77 -1.11 -12.32
CA VAL A 346 -5.24 -0.70 -10.99
C VAL A 346 -5.15 0.82 -10.86
N ALA A 347 -4.02 1.42 -11.21
CA ALA A 347 -3.76 2.85 -11.15
C ALA A 347 -3.21 3.35 -12.51
N PRO A 348 -4.06 3.88 -13.41
CA PRO A 348 -3.65 4.28 -14.76
C PRO A 348 -2.51 5.32 -14.83
N SER A 349 -2.23 6.04 -13.76
CA SER A 349 -1.10 6.98 -13.65
C SER A 349 0.27 6.33 -13.47
N TYR A 350 0.36 5.00 -13.36
CA TYR A 350 1.63 4.28 -13.12
C TYR A 350 2.50 4.09 -14.37
N ALA A 351 1.99 4.42 -15.55
CA ALA A 351 2.72 4.34 -16.81
C ALA A 351 2.43 5.56 -17.72
N PRO A 352 3.33 5.88 -18.66
CA PRO A 352 3.05 6.82 -19.74
C PRO A 352 1.82 6.40 -20.58
N ALA A 353 1.21 7.37 -21.27
CA ALA A 353 0.07 7.11 -22.14
C ALA A 353 0.43 6.09 -23.25
N GLY A 354 -0.39 5.05 -23.39
CA GLY A 354 -0.15 3.95 -24.34
C GLY A 354 0.85 2.89 -23.87
N LYS A 355 1.24 2.90 -22.58
CA LYS A 355 2.10 1.89 -21.96
C LYS A 355 1.44 1.26 -20.74
N VAL A 356 1.94 0.09 -20.35
CA VAL A 356 1.50 -0.68 -19.18
C VAL A 356 2.71 -1.02 -18.33
N LEU A 357 2.64 -0.72 -17.04
CA LEU A 357 3.62 -1.15 -16.04
C LEU A 357 3.22 -2.54 -15.52
N VAL A 358 4.14 -3.49 -15.62
CA VAL A 358 4.04 -4.82 -15.00
C VAL A 358 4.88 -4.81 -13.73
N SER A 359 4.29 -5.24 -12.61
CA SER A 359 4.97 -5.43 -11.33
C SER A 359 5.05 -6.91 -11.01
N VAL A 360 6.24 -7.43 -10.72
CA VAL A 360 6.49 -8.85 -10.43
C VAL A 360 7.21 -8.99 -9.09
N SER A 361 6.77 -9.91 -8.24
CA SER A 361 7.31 -10.15 -6.90
C SER A 361 7.86 -11.57 -6.81
N LEU A 362 9.10 -11.71 -6.36
CA LEU A 362 9.76 -13.02 -6.17
C LEU A 362 9.72 -13.47 -4.71
N VAL A 363 9.83 -14.78 -4.48
CA VAL A 363 9.92 -15.38 -3.13
C VAL A 363 11.09 -16.35 -3.03
N GLY A 364 11.78 -16.34 -1.88
CA GLY A 364 13.00 -17.10 -1.64
C GLY A 364 14.26 -16.22 -1.58
N SER A 365 15.40 -16.83 -1.30
CA SER A 365 16.68 -16.11 -1.23
C SER A 365 17.32 -15.98 -2.61
N PHE A 366 17.65 -14.75 -3.00
CA PHE A 366 18.32 -14.40 -4.26
C PHE A 366 19.70 -13.78 -4.04
N ALA A 367 20.29 -13.98 -2.86
CA ALA A 367 21.65 -13.56 -2.55
C ALA A 367 22.64 -14.23 -3.53
N GLY A 368 23.53 -13.44 -4.13
CA GLY A 368 24.53 -13.93 -5.10
C GLY A 368 24.04 -14.19 -6.53
N ARG A 369 22.71 -14.20 -6.79
CA ARG A 369 22.15 -14.21 -8.18
C ARG A 369 22.34 -12.83 -8.81
N GLU A 370 22.56 -12.73 -10.12
CA GLU A 370 22.63 -11.42 -10.82
C GLU A 370 21.25 -10.91 -11.28
N ASP A 371 21.05 -9.60 -11.35
CA ASP A 371 19.76 -9.01 -11.77
C ASP A 371 19.38 -9.39 -13.22
N ALA A 372 20.35 -9.48 -14.12
CA ALA A 372 20.11 -9.92 -15.50
C ALA A 372 19.70 -11.40 -15.57
N GLU A 373 20.27 -12.24 -14.69
CA GLU A 373 19.95 -13.66 -14.57
C GLU A 373 18.50 -13.86 -14.08
N LEU A 374 18.12 -13.17 -12.99
CA LEU A 374 16.75 -13.16 -12.46
C LEU A 374 15.75 -12.63 -13.49
N THR A 375 16.10 -11.56 -14.21
CA THR A 375 15.25 -10.97 -15.26
C THR A 375 15.00 -11.98 -16.39
N GLY A 376 16.05 -12.68 -16.84
CA GLY A 376 15.93 -13.73 -17.86
C GLY A 376 15.18 -14.98 -17.38
N GLU A 377 15.20 -15.28 -16.08
CA GLU A 377 14.40 -16.35 -15.47
C GLU A 377 12.91 -15.96 -15.38
N VAL A 378 12.60 -14.75 -14.90
CA VAL A 378 11.22 -14.20 -14.86
C VAL A 378 10.60 -14.11 -16.26
N VAL A 379 11.32 -13.59 -17.25
CA VAL A 379 10.82 -13.50 -18.64
C VAL A 379 10.49 -14.87 -19.21
N ARG A 380 11.30 -15.89 -18.89
CA ARG A 380 11.06 -17.29 -19.32
C ARG A 380 9.85 -17.90 -18.62
N GLU A 381 9.72 -17.69 -17.31
CA GLU A 381 8.60 -18.19 -16.51
C GLU A 381 7.27 -17.57 -16.95
N LEU A 382 7.20 -16.24 -17.04
CA LEU A 382 6.01 -15.53 -17.49
C LEU A 382 5.70 -15.77 -18.98
N GLY A 383 6.71 -16.11 -19.79
CA GLY A 383 6.53 -16.65 -21.14
C GLY A 383 5.73 -17.97 -21.17
N GLY A 384 5.73 -18.75 -20.07
CA GLY A 384 4.81 -19.88 -19.88
C GLY A 384 3.41 -19.48 -19.43
N TRP A 385 3.26 -18.31 -18.78
CA TRP A 385 1.98 -17.80 -18.29
C TRP A 385 1.13 -17.13 -19.38
N PHE A 386 1.76 -16.32 -20.25
CA PHE A 386 1.08 -15.52 -21.28
C PHE A 386 1.47 -15.87 -22.72
N GLY A 387 2.43 -16.78 -22.90
CA GLY A 387 3.05 -17.09 -24.19
C GLY A 387 4.34 -16.29 -24.41
N ALA A 388 5.41 -16.97 -24.82
CA ALA A 388 6.74 -16.38 -24.93
C ALA A 388 6.81 -15.17 -25.88
N GLY A 389 6.02 -15.16 -26.96
CA GLY A 389 5.95 -14.04 -27.91
C GLY A 389 5.33 -12.76 -27.33
N GLU A 390 4.47 -12.86 -26.31
CA GLU A 390 3.94 -11.69 -25.61
C GLU A 390 5.02 -11.10 -24.69
N VAL A 391 5.61 -11.93 -23.83
CA VAL A 391 6.57 -11.48 -22.80
C VAL A 391 7.91 -11.07 -23.41
N ALA A 392 8.28 -11.59 -24.58
CA ALA A 392 9.45 -11.13 -25.35
C ALA A 392 9.34 -9.66 -25.83
N SER A 393 8.15 -9.04 -25.79
CA SER A 393 7.98 -7.60 -26.05
C SER A 393 8.20 -6.73 -24.82
N TRP A 394 8.30 -7.31 -23.62
CA TRP A 394 8.35 -6.55 -22.36
C TRP A 394 9.78 -6.07 -22.08
N ALA A 395 9.96 -4.77 -21.94
CA ALA A 395 11.24 -4.16 -21.59
C ALA A 395 11.39 -4.11 -20.07
N HIS A 396 12.48 -4.66 -19.52
CA HIS A 396 12.81 -4.49 -18.10
C HIS A 396 13.13 -3.02 -17.82
N LEU A 397 12.54 -2.47 -16.76
CA LEU A 397 12.74 -1.09 -16.31
C LEU A 397 13.67 -1.04 -15.09
N ARG A 398 13.41 -1.90 -14.09
CA ARG A 398 14.17 -1.90 -12.84
C ARG A 398 13.99 -3.16 -12.02
N THR A 399 15.02 -3.53 -11.27
CA THR A 399 14.96 -4.49 -10.18
C THR A 399 15.19 -3.75 -8.87
N TYR A 400 14.37 -4.04 -7.85
CA TYR A 400 14.60 -3.66 -6.47
C TYR A 400 14.92 -4.90 -5.65
N ARG A 401 16.01 -4.83 -4.89
CA ARG A 401 16.35 -5.81 -3.84
C ARG A 401 16.06 -5.13 -2.51
N ILE A 402 14.99 -5.56 -1.85
CA ILE A 402 14.52 -4.98 -0.60
C ILE A 402 15.11 -5.83 0.53
N GLY A 403 16.27 -5.40 1.01
CA GLY A 403 16.80 -5.90 2.28
C GLY A 403 15.86 -5.51 3.42
N PHE A 404 15.63 -6.43 4.36
CA PHE A 404 14.79 -6.16 5.55
C PHE A 404 13.36 -5.71 5.18
N ALA A 405 12.72 -6.41 4.23
CA ALA A 405 11.44 -6.00 3.67
C ALA A 405 10.32 -5.96 4.72
N GLN A 406 10.31 -6.95 5.62
CA GLN A 406 9.40 -7.08 6.77
C GLN A 406 10.20 -7.57 7.99
N PRO A 407 9.82 -7.19 9.23
CA PRO A 407 10.33 -7.84 10.44
C PRO A 407 9.83 -9.29 10.54
N ASP A 408 10.57 -10.11 11.28
CA ASP A 408 10.12 -11.44 11.72
C ASP A 408 8.78 -11.36 12.47
N GLN A 409 7.87 -12.27 12.17
CA GLN A 409 6.58 -12.44 12.85
C GLN A 409 6.39 -13.86 13.40
N THR A 410 7.49 -14.55 13.72
CA THR A 410 7.52 -15.75 14.57
C THR A 410 6.79 -15.49 15.90
N PRO A 411 5.74 -16.25 16.24
CA PRO A 411 5.03 -16.09 17.51
C PRO A 411 5.93 -16.34 18.75
N PRO A 412 5.84 -15.54 19.82
CA PRO A 412 4.88 -14.44 20.04
C PRO A 412 5.30 -13.14 19.34
N THR A 413 4.36 -12.55 18.59
CA THR A 413 4.54 -11.32 17.81
C THR A 413 4.24 -10.05 18.59
N GLU A 414 3.62 -10.17 19.77
CA GLU A 414 3.22 -9.04 20.62
C GLU A 414 2.44 -7.96 19.82
N PRO A 415 1.34 -8.31 19.12
CA PRO A 415 0.77 -7.45 18.08
C PRO A 415 0.17 -6.14 18.63
N ALA A 416 -0.14 -6.10 19.93
CA ALA A 416 -0.49 -4.89 20.67
C ALA A 416 0.68 -3.89 20.85
N GLY A 417 1.92 -4.29 20.55
CA GLY A 417 3.16 -3.50 20.52
C GLY A 417 3.81 -3.24 21.89
N ARG A 418 5.14 -3.26 21.89
CA ARG A 418 6.02 -3.11 23.07
C ARG A 418 5.90 -1.72 23.72
N ASP A 419 6.40 -1.54 24.94
CA ASP A 419 6.61 -0.18 25.46
C ASP A 419 7.60 0.55 24.53
N PRO A 420 7.29 1.76 24.04
CA PRO A 420 8.24 2.53 23.23
C PRO A 420 9.53 2.89 24.00
N ARG A 421 9.54 2.91 25.34
CA ARG A 421 10.73 3.25 26.15
C ARG A 421 11.81 2.17 26.04
N ALA A 422 12.97 2.55 25.50
CA ALA A 422 14.15 1.68 25.39
C ALA A 422 15.32 2.12 26.28
N GLY A 423 15.23 3.30 26.92
CA GLY A 423 16.26 3.84 27.81
C GLY A 423 16.02 5.31 28.17
N ASP A 424 16.98 5.93 28.85
CA ASP A 424 16.88 7.33 29.32
C ASP A 424 16.65 8.32 28.16
N GLY A 425 15.40 8.75 27.99
CA GLY A 425 14.96 9.62 26.90
C GLY A 425 14.93 8.97 25.51
N VAL A 426 15.11 7.65 25.40
CA VAL A 426 15.14 6.92 24.12
C VAL A 426 13.82 6.19 23.89
N TYR A 427 13.16 6.53 22.78
CA TYR A 427 11.88 5.96 22.37
C TYR A 427 12.02 5.29 20.99
N VAL A 428 11.56 4.05 20.87
CA VAL A 428 11.61 3.26 19.63
C VAL A 428 10.22 3.14 19.02
N CYS A 429 10.16 3.23 17.69
CA CYS A 429 8.95 3.01 16.90
C CYS A 429 9.27 2.40 15.54
N GLY A 430 8.28 1.74 14.95
CA GLY A 430 8.41 0.96 13.74
C GLY A 430 7.39 -0.18 13.68
N ASP A 431 7.20 -0.71 12.48
CA ASP A 431 6.48 -1.95 12.21
C ASP A 431 7.10 -3.17 12.92
N HIS A 432 8.39 -3.08 13.30
CA HIS A 432 9.11 -4.06 14.11
C HIS A 432 8.95 -3.90 15.64
N TRP A 433 8.19 -2.89 16.08
CA TRP A 433 7.89 -2.59 17.50
C TRP A 433 6.39 -2.76 17.85
N CYS A 434 5.59 -3.11 16.85
CA CYS A 434 4.14 -3.36 16.91
C CYS A 434 3.80 -4.43 15.85
N SER A 435 2.60 -4.40 15.26
CA SER A 435 2.31 -5.24 14.09
C SER A 435 3.09 -4.79 12.85
N ALA A 436 3.49 -5.75 12.01
CA ALA A 436 4.24 -5.52 10.77
C ALA A 436 3.38 -4.92 9.64
N THR A 437 2.74 -3.78 9.90
CA THR A 437 1.76 -3.16 9.02
C THR A 437 1.94 -1.64 8.97
N PHE A 438 1.33 -0.98 7.97
CA PHE A 438 1.30 0.49 7.91
C PHE A 438 0.62 1.10 9.15
N ASP A 439 -0.38 0.41 9.72
CA ASP A 439 -1.03 0.84 10.95
C ASP A 439 -0.09 0.69 12.16
N GLY A 440 0.52 -0.48 12.36
CA GLY A 440 1.46 -0.73 13.45
C GLY A 440 2.70 0.17 13.42
N ALA A 441 3.18 0.52 12.22
CA ALA A 441 4.20 1.55 12.04
C ALA A 441 3.75 2.92 12.60
N MET A 442 2.55 3.38 12.24
CA MET A 442 2.07 4.68 12.70
C MET A 442 1.57 4.68 14.16
N VAL A 443 1.01 3.57 14.65
CA VAL A 443 0.60 3.36 16.05
C VAL A 443 1.81 3.36 16.99
N SER A 444 2.91 2.72 16.61
CA SER A 444 4.16 2.79 17.39
C SER A 444 4.76 4.20 17.36
N GLY A 445 4.71 4.90 16.22
CA GLY A 445 5.08 6.31 16.11
C GLY A 445 4.26 7.22 17.04
N ARG A 446 2.94 7.03 17.07
CA ARG A 446 2.02 7.69 18.02
C ARG A 446 2.42 7.43 19.46
N ARG A 447 2.57 6.16 19.84
CA ARG A 447 2.89 5.77 21.22
C ARG A 447 4.25 6.31 21.69
N ALA A 448 5.25 6.34 20.81
CA ALA A 448 6.54 6.95 21.11
C ALA A 448 6.42 8.46 21.38
N ALA A 449 5.65 9.18 20.57
CA ALA A 449 5.38 10.61 20.78
C ALA A 449 4.57 10.89 22.06
N GLU A 450 3.51 10.12 22.31
CA GLU A 450 2.69 10.20 23.54
C GLU A 450 3.53 9.91 24.80
N ALA A 451 4.43 8.91 24.75
CA ALA A 451 5.32 8.56 25.85
C ALA A 451 6.37 9.66 26.10
N LEU A 452 7.04 10.16 25.07
CA LEU A 452 8.02 11.24 25.16
C LEU A 452 7.39 12.51 25.74
N ALA A 453 6.21 12.91 25.27
CA ALA A 453 5.50 14.08 25.81
C ALA A 453 5.12 13.90 27.29
N LYS A 454 4.63 12.72 27.66
CA LYS A 454 4.26 12.40 29.05
C LYS A 454 5.46 12.45 29.99
N ASP A 455 6.52 11.74 29.66
CA ASP A 455 7.74 11.65 30.48
C ASP A 455 8.51 12.98 30.49
N GLY A 456 8.43 13.74 29.39
CA GLY A 456 8.98 15.09 29.28
C GLY A 456 8.29 16.13 30.18
N GLY A 457 7.11 15.81 30.74
CA GLY A 457 6.27 16.72 31.53
C GLY A 457 5.41 17.66 30.68
N LEU A 458 5.23 17.36 29.39
CA LEU A 458 4.55 18.21 28.40
C LEU A 458 3.05 17.92 28.30
N SER A 459 2.58 16.78 28.81
CA SER A 459 1.17 16.38 28.76
C SER A 459 0.32 16.99 29.89
N GLN A 460 -0.12 18.24 29.72
CA GLN A 460 -1.30 18.80 30.39
C GLN A 460 -2.25 19.44 29.36
N SER A 461 -3.55 19.51 29.69
CA SER A 461 -4.60 20.13 28.85
C SER A 461 -4.96 19.43 27.53
N LEU A 462 -5.39 18.16 27.59
CA LEU A 462 -6.39 17.61 26.67
C LEU A 462 -7.48 16.88 27.48
N SER A 463 -8.66 17.50 27.56
CA SER A 463 -9.84 17.06 28.32
C SER A 463 -11.12 17.45 27.61
#